data_AF-A0AAW4BHA4-F1
#
_entry.id   AF-A0AAW4BHA4-F1
#
_cell.length_a   1.000
_cell.length_b   1.000
_cell.length_c   1.000
_cell.angle_alpha   90.00
_cell.angle_beta   90.00
_cell.angle_gamma   90.00
#
_symmetry.space_group_name_H-M   'P 1'
#
loop_
_entity.id
_entity.type
_entity.pdbx_description
1 polymer ?
#
loop_
_entity_poly.entity_id
_entity_poly.type
_entity_poly.pdbx_seq_one_letter_code
_entity_poly.pdbx_strand_id
1 'polypeptide(L)'
;AVHYSVQWIGWAEFDKLEAKTSGVLNEYKWQNGMHYSIGGTYYLNQDWTLRAGYMYDTSAQDQKTSVSVPDSDRNWLSAGFTYHLDQQSNIDFGFTYLMGKDVQVNESTPHPTLPVELSSISATTHADAILVGL
;
A
#
# COMPACT_ATOMS: atom_id res chain seq x y z
N ALA A 1 17.58 16.97 10.54
CA ALA A 1 18.08 15.94 9.61
C ALA A 1 17.03 15.67 8.53
N VAL A 2 17.46 15.32 7.32
CA VAL A 2 16.57 14.94 6.20
C VAL A 2 16.87 13.49 5.84
N HIS A 3 15.84 12.72 5.53
CA HIS A 3 15.87 11.30 5.22
C HIS A 3 15.10 11.03 3.93
N TYR A 4 15.53 10.04 3.16
CA TYR A 4 14.82 9.59 1.96
C TYR A 4 15.11 8.11 1.70
N SER A 5 14.19 7.42 1.01
CA SER A 5 14.40 6.04 0.57
C SER A 5 13.74 5.76 -0.76
N VAL A 6 14.30 4.78 -1.48
CA VAL A 6 13.73 4.19 -2.68
C VAL A 6 13.77 2.67 -2.50
N GLN A 7 12.63 2.02 -2.64
CA GLN A 7 12.50 0.56 -2.50
C GLN A 7 11.79 0.00 -3.73
N TRP A 8 12.34 -1.07 -4.29
CA TRP A 8 11.70 -1.85 -5.35
C TRP A 8 11.09 -3.12 -4.76
N ILE A 9 9.90 -3.50 -5.24
CA ILE A 9 9.17 -4.67 -4.77
C ILE A 9 8.87 -5.58 -5.96
N GLY A 10 9.39 -6.81 -5.90
CA GLY A 10 9.28 -7.84 -6.93
C GLY A 10 7.92 -8.53 -7.01
N TRP A 11 6.83 -7.76 -7.04
CA TRP A 11 5.47 -8.31 -7.10
C TRP A 11 5.18 -9.09 -8.39
N ALA A 12 5.96 -8.89 -9.46
CA ALA A 12 5.81 -9.65 -10.71
C ALA A 12 6.08 -11.15 -10.55
N GLU A 13 6.71 -11.58 -9.47
CA GLU A 13 6.86 -13.01 -9.15
C GLU A 13 5.52 -13.67 -8.76
N PHE A 14 4.52 -12.88 -8.35
CA PHE A 14 3.18 -13.36 -8.03
C PHE A 14 2.28 -13.37 -9.27
N ASP A 15 2.42 -14.43 -10.08
CA ASP A 15 1.70 -14.55 -11.35
C ASP A 15 0.27 -15.13 -11.18
N LYS A 16 0.13 -16.18 -10.37
CA LYS A 16 -1.12 -16.92 -10.20
C LYS A 16 -1.31 -17.48 -8.80
N LEU A 17 -2.58 -17.65 -8.42
CA LEU A 17 -2.98 -18.40 -7.25
C LEU A 17 -3.45 -19.79 -7.71
N GLU A 18 -2.75 -20.83 -7.27
CA GLU A 18 -3.01 -22.21 -7.68
C GLU A 18 -3.13 -23.11 -6.45
N ALA A 19 -4.16 -23.97 -6.44
CA ALA A 19 -4.36 -24.99 -5.42
C ALA A 19 -4.09 -26.38 -5.99
N LYS A 20 -3.33 -27.19 -5.25
CA LYS A 20 -2.91 -28.54 -5.69
C LYS A 20 -4.06 -29.45 -6.15
N THR A 21 -5.23 -29.32 -5.53
CA THR A 21 -6.41 -30.17 -5.81
C THR A 21 -7.39 -29.57 -6.80
N SER A 22 -7.30 -28.26 -7.06
CA SER A 22 -8.31 -27.50 -7.82
C SER A 22 -7.73 -26.75 -9.03
N GLY A 23 -6.41 -26.82 -9.24
CA GLY A 23 -5.72 -26.11 -10.31
C GLY A 23 -5.62 -24.61 -10.07
N VAL A 24 -5.46 -23.85 -11.15
CA VAL A 24 -5.37 -22.39 -11.12
C VAL A 24 -6.70 -21.79 -10.68
N LEU A 25 -6.68 -21.08 -9.56
CA LEU A 25 -7.84 -20.41 -8.99
C LEU A 25 -8.00 -18.99 -9.56
N ASN A 26 -6.89 -18.28 -9.75
CA ASN A 26 -6.87 -16.96 -10.37
C ASN A 26 -5.50 -16.64 -10.99
N GLU A 27 -5.49 -15.82 -12.03
CA GLU A 27 -4.27 -15.26 -12.63
C GLU A 27 -4.20 -13.76 -12.33
N TYR A 28 -3.26 -13.38 -11.47
CA TYR A 28 -3.11 -12.00 -11.01
C TYR A 28 -2.21 -11.17 -11.92
N LYS A 29 -1.11 -11.74 -12.45
CA LYS A 29 -0.16 -11.05 -13.36
C LYS A 29 0.26 -9.66 -12.86
N TRP A 30 0.63 -9.57 -11.59
CA TRP A 30 1.01 -8.30 -10.98
C TRP A 30 2.28 -7.72 -11.61
N GLN A 31 2.41 -6.39 -11.53
CA GLN A 31 3.61 -5.68 -11.91
C GLN A 31 4.47 -5.40 -10.68
N ASN A 32 5.76 -5.12 -10.89
CA ASN A 32 6.63 -4.68 -9.82
C ASN A 32 6.22 -3.30 -9.30
N GLY A 33 6.38 -3.10 -7.98
CA GLY A 33 6.05 -1.84 -7.31
C GLY A 33 7.30 -1.09 -6.83
N MET A 34 7.09 0.16 -6.43
CA MET A 34 8.10 1.06 -5.90
C MET A 34 7.55 1.83 -4.69
N HIS A 35 8.37 1.99 -3.66
CA HIS A 35 8.15 2.99 -2.62
C HIS A 35 9.19 4.10 -2.74
N TYR A 36 8.72 5.35 -2.73
CA TYR A 36 9.55 6.55 -2.67
C TYR A 36 9.18 7.33 -1.42
N SER A 37 10.13 7.54 -0.51
CA SER A 37 9.86 8.28 0.73
C SER A 37 10.82 9.44 0.93
N ILE A 38 10.32 10.49 1.58
CA ILE A 38 11.10 11.62 2.06
C ILE A 38 10.56 12.08 3.42
N GLY A 39 11.44 12.44 4.34
CA GLY A 39 11.06 12.89 5.66
C GLY A 39 12.11 13.74 6.34
N GLY A 40 11.69 14.41 7.40
CA GLY A 40 12.52 15.29 8.19
C GLY A 40 12.43 14.98 9.67
N THR A 41 13.53 15.22 10.37
CA THR A 41 13.59 15.26 11.83
C THR A 41 14.08 16.63 12.26
N TYR A 42 13.32 17.29 13.12
CA TYR A 42 13.62 18.60 13.67
C TYR A 42 13.75 18.50 15.20
N TYR A 43 14.93 18.81 15.72
CA TYR A 43 15.20 18.86 17.16
C TYR A 43 14.78 20.26 17.65
N LEU A 44 13.56 20.35 18.19
CA LEU A 44 12.98 21.64 18.58
C LEU A 44 13.70 22.22 19.81
N ASN A 45 13.94 21.38 20.81
CA ASN A 45 14.68 21.70 22.04
C ASN A 45 15.16 20.40 22.72
N GLN A 46 15.60 20.47 23.98
CA GLN A 46 16.08 19.31 24.74
C GLN A 46 14.99 18.26 24.99
N ASP A 47 13.73 18.68 25.06
CA ASP A 47 12.61 17.82 25.42
C ASP A 47 11.88 17.27 24.19
N TRP A 48 11.90 17.99 23.07
CA TRP A 48 11.06 17.69 21.89
C TRP A 48 11.86 17.45 20.62
N THR A 49 11.59 16.31 19.98
CA THR A 49 12.01 16.02 18.60
C THR A 49 10.77 15.81 17.74
N LEU A 50 10.64 16.54 16.63
CA LEU A 50 9.50 16.45 15.73
C LEU A 50 9.90 15.72 14.44
N ARG A 51 8.98 14.92 13.89
CA ARG A 51 9.15 14.20 12.62
C ARG A 51 7.94 14.39 11.73
N ALA A 52 8.19 14.55 10.44
CA ALA A 52 7.17 14.55 9.41
C ALA A 52 7.72 13.87 8.15
N GLY A 53 6.86 13.24 7.37
CA GLY A 53 7.27 12.55 6.16
C GLY A 53 6.13 12.30 5.19
N TYR A 54 6.51 12.00 3.96
CA TYR A 54 5.64 11.60 2.88
C TYR A 54 6.23 10.39 2.17
N MET A 55 5.37 9.45 1.77
CA MET A 55 5.74 8.34 0.91
C MET A 55 4.70 8.14 -0.19
N TYR A 56 5.18 7.90 -1.41
CA TYR A 56 4.38 7.42 -2.53
C TYR A 56 4.70 5.95 -2.78
N ASP A 57 3.65 5.13 -2.83
CA ASP A 57 3.69 3.68 -3.02
C ASP A 57 2.84 3.30 -4.24
N THR A 58 3.43 2.62 -5.21
CA THR A 58 2.77 2.23 -6.46
C THR A 58 2.06 0.88 -6.36
N SER A 59 0.90 0.77 -7.00
CA SER A 59 0.12 -0.46 -7.12
C SER A 59 0.89 -1.65 -7.70
N ALA A 60 0.70 -2.82 -7.11
CA ALA A 60 1.09 -4.12 -7.68
C ALA A 60 0.13 -4.54 -8.81
N GLN A 61 -1.11 -4.04 -8.81
CA GLN A 61 -2.04 -4.24 -9.91
C GLN A 61 -1.76 -3.28 -11.06
N ASP A 62 -1.79 -3.83 -12.28
CA ASP A 62 -1.72 -3.08 -13.55
C ASP A 62 -3.03 -3.28 -14.34
N GLN A 63 -2.99 -3.97 -15.48
CA GLN A 63 -4.15 -4.19 -16.34
C GLN A 63 -5.21 -5.12 -15.75
N LYS A 64 -4.79 -6.05 -14.88
CA LYS A 64 -5.69 -6.97 -14.18
C LYS A 64 -5.92 -6.49 -12.75
N THR A 65 -7.02 -5.77 -12.59
CA THR A 65 -7.52 -5.37 -11.27
C THR A 65 -8.46 -6.44 -10.73
N SER A 66 -8.48 -6.66 -9.42
CA SER A 66 -9.39 -7.64 -8.81
C SER A 66 -10.12 -7.09 -7.59
N VAL A 67 -11.42 -7.39 -7.49
CA VAL A 67 -12.20 -7.05 -6.29
C VAL A 67 -11.71 -7.86 -5.08
N SER A 68 -11.13 -9.04 -5.33
CA SER A 68 -10.60 -9.92 -4.27
C SER A 68 -9.39 -9.36 -3.53
N VAL A 69 -8.61 -8.50 -4.19
CA VAL A 69 -7.45 -7.80 -3.62
C VAL A 69 -7.54 -6.35 -4.07
N PRO A 70 -8.24 -5.46 -3.35
CA PRO A 70 -8.31 -4.06 -3.75
C PRO A 70 -6.94 -3.41 -3.54
N ASP A 71 -6.27 -3.04 -4.64
CA ASP A 71 -4.94 -2.43 -4.64
C ASP A 71 -4.94 -1.20 -5.54
N SER A 72 -4.28 -0.11 -5.11
CA SER A 72 -4.21 1.14 -5.86
C SER A 72 -2.94 1.90 -5.55
N ASP A 73 -2.59 2.96 -6.26
CA ASP A 73 -1.49 3.82 -5.81
C ASP A 73 -1.86 4.52 -4.49
N ARG A 74 -0.88 4.63 -3.59
CA ARG A 74 -1.09 5.13 -2.22
C ARG A 74 -0.16 6.29 -1.89
N ASN A 75 -0.73 7.26 -1.18
CA ASN A 75 -0.02 8.37 -0.59
C ASN A 75 -0.04 8.23 0.93
N TRP A 76 1.13 8.27 1.56
CA TRP A 76 1.27 8.19 3.01
C TRP A 76 1.74 9.54 3.53
N LEU A 77 0.98 10.11 4.47
CA LEU A 77 1.34 11.32 5.19
C LEU A 77 1.58 10.97 6.66
N SER A 78 2.80 11.19 7.12
CA SER A 78 3.22 10.82 8.48
C SER A 78 3.65 12.03 9.28
N ALA A 79 3.28 12.05 10.55
CA ALA A 79 3.76 13.03 11.53
C ALA A 79 3.95 12.35 12.88
N GLY A 80 4.90 12.83 13.66
CA GLY A 80 5.18 12.27 14.98
C GLY A 80 6.13 13.12 15.79
N PHE A 81 6.32 12.73 17.04
CA PHE A 81 7.25 13.40 17.93
C PHE A 81 7.87 12.40 18.91
N THR A 82 9.04 12.76 19.43
CA THR A 82 9.62 12.17 20.64
C THR A 82 9.56 13.22 21.74
N TYR A 83 9.11 12.80 22.92
CA TYR A 83 9.26 13.55 24.16
C TYR A 83 10.31 12.88 25.05
N HIS A 84 11.38 13.60 25.37
CA HIS A 84 12.47 13.09 26.22
C HIS A 84 12.13 13.35 27.69
N LEU A 85 12.00 12.28 28.48
CA LEU A 85 11.74 12.37 29.92
C LEU A 85 13.03 12.67 30.68
N ASP A 86 14.11 12.00 30.27
CA ASP A 86 15.47 12.18 30.76
C ASP A 86 16.49 11.71 29.69
N GLN A 87 17.77 11.59 30.05
CA GLN A 87 18.81 11.18 29.10
C GLN A 87 18.74 9.70 28.66
N GLN A 88 17.94 8.88 29.34
CA GLN A 88 17.83 7.42 29.15
C GLN A 88 16.41 6.98 28.75
N SER A 89 15.42 7.86 28.92
CA SER A 89 13.99 7.54 28.75
C SER A 89 13.30 8.57 27.87
N ASN A 90 12.50 8.10 26.91
CA ASN A 90 11.66 8.93 26.06
C ASN A 90 10.36 8.20 25.69
N ILE A 91 9.43 8.96 25.11
CA ILE A 91 8.15 8.47 24.57
C ILE A 91 8.07 8.93 23.12
N ASP A 92 7.80 8.01 22.20
CA ASP A 92 7.59 8.30 20.79
C ASP A 92 6.11 8.23 20.47
N PHE A 93 5.59 9.21 19.72
CA PHE A 93 4.25 9.14 19.16
C PHE A 93 4.32 9.27 17.65
N GLY A 94 3.56 8.44 16.96
CA GLY A 94 3.47 8.43 15.50
C GLY A 94 2.02 8.36 15.02
N PHE A 95 1.72 9.16 13.99
CA PHE A 95 0.48 9.13 13.26
C PHE A 95 0.78 9.05 11.76
N THR A 96 0.03 8.24 11.02
CA THR A 96 0.08 8.21 9.56
C THR A 96 -1.31 8.06 8.97
N TYR A 97 -1.60 8.85 7.94
CA TYR A 97 -2.78 8.69 7.10
C TYR A 97 -2.35 8.23 5.71
N LEU A 98 -2.88 7.08 5.31
CA LEU A 98 -2.70 6.46 4.01
C LEU A 98 -3.95 6.73 3.18
N MET A 99 -3.75 7.28 1.99
CA MET A 99 -4.80 7.59 1.03
C MET A 99 -4.59 6.76 -0.22
N GLY A 100 -5.51 5.83 -0.48
CA GLY A 100 -5.56 5.09 -1.72
C GLY A 100 -6.20 5.90 -2.84
N LYS A 101 -5.92 5.55 -4.08
CA LYS A 101 -6.64 6.08 -5.24
C LYS A 101 -7.85 5.21 -5.56
N ASP A 102 -8.89 5.81 -6.11
CA ASP A 102 -10.00 5.08 -6.75
C ASP A 102 -9.50 4.22 -7.92
N VAL A 103 -9.86 2.94 -7.93
CA VAL A 103 -9.57 2.00 -9.02
C VAL A 103 -10.87 1.35 -9.50
N GLN A 104 -11.16 1.51 -10.80
CA GLN A 104 -12.24 0.78 -11.44
C GLN A 104 -11.81 -0.65 -11.69
N VAL A 105 -12.64 -1.59 -11.25
CA VAL A 105 -12.45 -3.01 -11.41
C VAL A 105 -13.54 -3.55 -12.32
N ASN A 106 -13.13 -4.20 -13.41
CA ASN A 106 -14.03 -4.92 -14.30
C ASN A 106 -13.53 -6.36 -14.41
N GLU A 107 -14.24 -7.28 -13.77
CA GLU A 107 -13.94 -8.72 -13.81
C GLU A 107 -15.08 -9.45 -14.51
N SER A 108 -14.75 -10.36 -15.43
CA SER A 108 -15.73 -11.24 -16.04
C SER A 108 -15.28 -12.69 -16.04
N THR A 109 -16.26 -13.59 -15.92
CA THR A 109 -16.05 -15.03 -15.97
C THR A 109 -16.51 -15.52 -17.34
N PRO A 110 -15.60 -15.84 -18.26
CA PRO A 110 -15.99 -16.37 -19.56
C PRO A 110 -16.54 -17.79 -19.43
N HIS A 111 -17.48 -18.16 -20.31
CA HIS A 111 -17.87 -19.56 -20.45
C HIS A 111 -16.69 -20.37 -21.02
N PRO A 112 -16.43 -21.61 -20.52
CA PRO A 112 -15.25 -22.38 -20.92
C PRO A 112 -15.12 -22.67 -22.42
N THR A 113 -16.23 -22.67 -23.17
CA THR A 113 -16.28 -23.12 -24.58
C THR A 113 -17.13 -22.24 -25.50
N LEU A 114 -17.90 -21.28 -24.97
CA LEU A 114 -18.84 -20.46 -25.71
C LEU A 114 -18.40 -18.99 -25.59
N PRO A 115 -18.60 -18.17 -26.63
CA PRO A 115 -18.24 -16.75 -26.60
C PRO A 115 -19.31 -15.93 -25.83
N VAL A 116 -19.56 -16.32 -24.58
CA VAL A 116 -20.54 -15.70 -23.68
C VAL A 116 -19.90 -15.58 -22.29
N GLU A 117 -20.11 -14.44 -21.63
CA GLU A 117 -19.72 -14.26 -20.23
C GLU A 117 -20.79 -14.85 -19.29
N LEU A 118 -20.36 -15.67 -18.34
CA LEU A 118 -21.24 -16.26 -17.31
C LEU A 118 -21.60 -15.27 -16.21
N SER A 119 -20.71 -14.33 -15.93
CA SER A 119 -20.90 -13.26 -14.95
C SER A 119 -19.92 -12.13 -15.22
N SER A 120 -20.32 -10.91 -14.90
CA SER A 120 -19.46 -9.72 -14.93
C SER A 120 -19.68 -8.90 -13.68
N ILE A 121 -18.61 -8.33 -13.13
CA ILE A 121 -18.63 -7.42 -11.99
C ILE A 121 -17.92 -6.14 -12.42
N SER A 122 -18.58 -5.00 -12.18
CA SER A 122 -17.99 -3.68 -12.33
C SER A 122 -18.12 -2.94 -11.00
N ALA A 123 -17.01 -2.49 -10.44
CA ALA A 123 -16.96 -1.82 -9.15
C ALA A 123 -15.86 -0.76 -9.11
N THR A 124 -15.94 0.17 -8.16
CA THR A 124 -14.84 1.05 -7.79
C THR A 124 -14.33 0.65 -6.42
N THR A 125 -13.03 0.45 -6.28
CA THR A 125 -12.36 0.19 -5.01
C THR A 125 -11.62 1.43 -4.54
N HIS A 126 -11.68 1.69 -3.24
CA HIS A 126 -11.00 2.79 -2.55
C HIS A 126 -10.58 2.31 -1.17
N ALA A 127 -9.35 2.61 -0.75
CA ALA A 127 -8.81 2.13 0.52
C ALA A 127 -7.96 3.19 1.21
N ASP A 128 -8.43 3.66 2.36
CA ASP A 128 -7.70 4.56 3.24
C ASP A 128 -7.38 3.87 4.57
N ALA A 129 -6.30 4.29 5.24
CA ALA A 129 -5.95 3.77 6.55
C ALA A 129 -5.39 4.85 7.47
N ILE A 130 -5.66 4.70 8.77
CA ILE A 130 -5.05 5.49 9.84
C ILE A 130 -4.20 4.56 10.69
N LEU A 131 -2.93 4.91 10.87
CA LEU A 131 -1.99 4.20 11.72
C LEU A 131 -1.58 5.13 12.87
N VAL A 132 -1.62 4.62 14.10
CA VAL A 132 -1.23 5.35 15.31
C VAL A 132 -0.37 4.45 16.18
N GLY A 133 0.68 5.00 16.78
CA GLY A 133 1.56 4.30 17.71
C GLY A 133 2.07 5.22 18.82
N LEU A 134 2.33 4.63 19.98
CA LEU A 134 2.95 5.22 21.17
C LEU A 134 4.02 4.26 21.72
#